data_AF-A0A7J8GNR5-F1
#
_entry.id   AF-A0A7J8GNR5-F1
#
_cell.length_a   1.000
_cell.length_b   1.000
_cell.length_c   1.000
_cell.angle_alpha   90.00
_cell.angle_beta   90.00
_cell.angle_gamma   90.00
#
_symmetry.space_group_name_H-M   'P 1'
#
loop_
_entity.id
_entity.type
_entity.pdbx_description
1 polymer ?
#
loop_
_entity_poly.entity_id
_entity_poly.type
_entity_poly.pdbx_seq_one_letter_code
_entity_poly.pdbx_strand_id
1 'polypeptide(L)' 'MDAAGSPSSRPAGSAPAVMTLAQLLQLVRRGRQLPGLERLQIAATHDEPTASQLPRRPKPWEAAGSAEARAPQP' A
#
# COMPACT_ATOMS: atom_id res chain seq x y z
N MET A 1 13.05 31.36 2.13
CA MET A 1 11.86 31.12 1.28
C MET A 1 11.18 29.90 1.82
N ASP A 2 10.24 30.14 2.73
CA ASP A 2 9.49 29.13 3.47
C ASP A 2 8.49 28.44 2.54
N ALA A 3 8.72 27.17 2.23
CA ALA A 3 7.76 26.34 1.51
C ALA A 3 6.69 25.87 2.51
N ALA A 4 5.60 26.63 2.59
CA ALA A 4 4.42 26.31 3.39
C ALA A 4 3.93 24.90 3.04
N GLY A 5 3.90 24.02 4.04
CA GLY A 5 3.28 22.70 3.92
C GLY A 5 1.81 22.87 3.57
N SER A 6 1.41 22.34 2.41
CA SER A 6 0.02 22.29 1.99
C SER A 6 -0.83 21.61 3.07
N PRO A 7 -1.94 22.21 3.53
CA PRO A 7 -2.83 21.57 4.47
C PRO A 7 -3.47 20.38 3.76
N SER A 8 -3.08 19.16 4.14
CA SER A 8 -3.78 17.95 3.74
C SER A 8 -5.20 18.05 4.28
N SER A 9 -6.14 18.39 3.40
CA SER A 9 -7.56 18.44 3.72
C SER A 9 -8.00 17.02 4.03
N ARG A 10 -8.10 16.71 5.33
CA ARG A 10 -8.63 15.43 5.79
C ARG A 10 -10.10 15.37 5.34
N PRO A 11 -10.50 14.39 4.51
CA PRO A 11 -11.90 14.28 4.10
C PRO A 11 -12.77 14.13 5.35
N ALA A 12 -13.89 14.84 5.36
CA ALA A 12 -14.86 14.79 6.44
C ALA A 12 -15.37 13.34 6.57
N GLY A 13 -15.13 12.75 7.74
CA GLY A 13 -15.38 11.34 8.02
C GLY A 13 -16.78 10.92 7.56
N SER A 14 -16.83 10.00 6.60
CA SER A 14 -18.08 9.43 6.14
C SER A 14 -18.78 8.68 7.29
N ALA A 15 -20.03 9.05 7.60
CA ALA A 15 -20.78 8.39 8.66
C ALA A 15 -20.95 6.88 8.36
N PRO A 16 -20.88 5.99 9.36
CA PRO A 16 -21.00 4.56 9.15
C PRO A 16 -22.38 4.22 8.56
N ALA A 17 -22.39 3.51 7.44
CA ALA A 17 -23.61 3.03 6.79
C ALA A 17 -23.87 1.57 7.20
N VAL A 18 -25.05 1.31 7.77
CA VAL A 18 -25.52 -0.06 8.05
C VAL A 18 -26.32 -0.56 6.86
N MET A 19 -25.97 -1.74 6.34
CA MET A 19 -26.66 -2.38 5.23
C MET A 19 -26.66 -3.90 5.36
N THR A 20 -27.58 -4.56 4.66
CA THR A 20 -27.65 -6.02 4.63
C THR A 20 -26.60 -6.60 3.67
N LEU A 21 -26.22 -7.87 3.89
CA LEU A 21 -25.28 -8.58 3.01
C LEU A 21 -25.77 -8.64 1.56
N ALA A 22 -27.07 -8.84 1.33
CA ALA A 22 -27.64 -8.91 -0.01
C ALA A 22 -27.46 -7.58 -0.78
N GLN A 23 -27.68 -6.45 -0.10
CA GLN A 23 -27.51 -5.12 -0.68
C GLN A 23 -26.04 -4.84 -1.01
N LEU A 24 -25.12 -5.19 -0.10
CA LEU A 24 -23.68 -5.09 -0.34
C LEU A 24 -23.27 -5.87 -1.59
N LEU A 25 -23.69 -7.13 -1.71
CA LEU A 25 -23.36 -7.98 -2.86
C LEU A 25 -23.91 -7.43 -4.17
N GLN A 26 -25.07 -6.76 -4.16
CA GLN A 26 -25.61 -6.11 -5.35
C GLN A 26 -24.76 -4.90 -5.78
N LEU A 27 -24.28 -4.10 -4.83
CA LEU A 27 -23.41 -2.94 -5.12
C LEU A 27 -22.07 -3.39 -5.70
N VAL A 28 -21.43 -4.39 -5.09
CA VAL A 28 -20.16 -4.94 -5.56
C VAL A 28 -20.28 -5.50 -6.98
N ARG A 29 -21.29 -6.32 -7.25
CA ARG A 29 -21.52 -6.89 -8.59
C ARG A 29 -21.75 -5.84 -9.67
N ARG A 30 -22.30 -4.68 -9.30
CA ARG A 30 -22.56 -3.56 -10.21
C ARG A 30 -21.39 -2.57 -10.29
N GLY A 31 -20.29 -2.82 -9.58
CA GLY A 31 -19.16 -1.89 -9.50
C GLY A 31 -19.54 -0.53 -8.90
N ARG A 32 -20.56 -0.48 -8.04
CA ARG A 32 -21.04 0.76 -7.40
C ARG A 32 -20.27 1.02 -6.11
N GLN A 33 -20.06 2.28 -5.78
CA GLN A 33 -19.41 2.69 -4.53
C GLN A 33 -20.23 2.24 -3.31
N LEU A 34 -19.52 1.87 -2.24
CA LEU A 34 -20.15 1.54 -0.96
C LEU A 34 -20.40 2.84 -0.16
N PRO A 35 -21.62 3.04 0.36
CA PRO A 35 -21.90 4.10 1.33
C PRO A 35 -20.97 4.01 2.54
N GLY A 36 -20.53 5.15 3.07
CA GLY A 36 -19.59 5.20 4.19
C GLY A 36 -18.13 4.91 3.80
N LEU A 37 -17.85 4.56 2.53
CA LEU A 37 -16.51 4.22 2.07
C LEU A 37 -15.88 5.41 1.33
N GLU A 38 -14.84 5.94 1.94
CA GLU A 38 -14.07 7.05 1.37
C GLU A 38 -13.17 6.55 0.24
N ARG A 39 -13.23 7.22 -0.90
CA ARG A 39 -12.27 6.99 -1.98
C ARG A 39 -11.02 7.77 -1.66
N LEU A 40 -9.94 7.05 -1.38
CA LEU A 40 -8.63 7.68 -1.21
C LEU A 40 -8.25 8.39 -2.51
N GLN A 41 -7.83 9.65 -2.38
CA GLN A 41 -7.28 10.43 -3.49
C GLN A 41 -5.83 9.98 -3.72
N ILE A 42 -5.67 8.76 -4.25
CA ILE A 42 -4.37 8.19 -4.57
C ILE A 42 -4.00 8.67 -5.97
N ALA A 43 -2.93 9.45 -6.07
CA ALA A 43 -2.27 9.79 -7.32
C ALA A 43 -0.92 9.06 -7.37
N ALA A 44 -0.51 8.63 -8.56
CA ALA A 44 0.86 8.17 -8.75
C ALA A 44 1.79 9.36 -8.44
N THR A 45 2.72 9.17 -7.51
CA THR A 45 3.73 10.21 -7.21
C THR A 45 4.73 10.34 -8.35
N HIS A 46 4.85 9.32 -9.22
CA HIS A 46 5.84 9.22 -10.30
C HIS A 46 7.30 9.36 -9.84
N ASP A 47 7.54 9.32 -8.54
CA ASP A 47 8.88 9.26 -7.96
C ASP A 47 9.51 7.88 -8.20
N GLU A 48 10.84 7.84 -8.12
CA GLU A 48 11.59 6.61 -8.22
C GLU A 48 11.17 5.62 -7.11
N PRO A 49 10.76 4.38 -7.44
CA PRO A 49 10.26 3.42 -6.47
C PRO A 49 11.36 3.07 -5.46
N THR A 50 11.26 3.63 -4.26
CA THR A 50 12.34 3.60 -3.25
C THR A 50 12.43 2.25 -2.53
N ALA A 51 11.32 1.51 -2.42
CA ALA A 51 11.24 0.30 -1.60
C ALA A 51 12.15 -0.85 -2.08
N SER A 52 12.44 -0.92 -3.38
CA SER A 52 13.30 -1.96 -3.94
C SER A 52 14.79 -1.66 -3.85
N GLN A 53 15.16 -0.39 -3.62
CA GLN A 53 16.56 0.06 -3.63
C GLN A 53 17.15 0.21 -2.22
N LEU A 54 16.29 0.24 -1.19
CA LEU A 54 16.76 0.23 0.18
C LEU A 54 17.44 -1.11 0.49
N PRO A 55 18.67 -1.10 1.05
CA PRO A 55 19.31 -2.31 1.52
C PRO A 55 18.40 -3.02 2.52
N ARG A 56 17.82 -4.16 2.13
CA ARG A 56 17.00 -4.95 3.05
C ARG A 56 17.89 -5.77 3.96
N ARG A 57 17.56 -5.82 5.24
CA ARG A 57 18.20 -6.76 6.16
C ARG A 57 17.82 -8.19 5.73
N PRO A 58 18.80 -9.09 5.49
CA PRO A 58 18.49 -10.46 5.11
C PRO A 58 17.72 -11.15 6.24
N LYS A 59 16.78 -12.01 5.86
CA LYS A 59 15.99 -12.78 6.81
C LYS A 59 16.89 -13.85 7.46
N PRO A 60 16.61 -14.28 8.70
CA PRO A 60 17.50 -15.21 9.41
C PRO A 60 17.68 -16.55 8.69
N TRP A 61 16.71 -16.99 7.90
CA TRP A 61 16.83 -18.21 7.07
C TRP A 61 17.61 -18.01 5.76
N GLU A 62 17.91 -16.78 5.37
CA GLU A 62 18.71 -16.48 4.15
C GLU A 62 20.21 -16.61 4.42
N ALA A 63 20.65 -16.52 5.69
CA ALA A 63 22.06 -16.59 6.07
C ALA A 63 22.65 -18.02 6.03
N ALA A 64 21.80 -19.05 6.08
CA ALA A 64 22.25 -20.45 6.15
C ALA A 64 22.73 -21.02 4.79
N GLY A 65 22.46 -20.34 3.66
CA GLY A 65 22.76 -20.82 2.31
C GLY A 65 24.02 -20.23 1.65
N SER A 66 24.73 -19.30 2.29
CA SER A 66 25.87 -18.61 1.66
C SER A 66 27.21 -19.35 1.74
N ALA A 67 27.27 -20.51 2.40
CA ALA A 67 28.51 -21.27 2.54
C ALA A 67 28.95 -22.03 1.26
N GLU A 68 28.06 -22.20 0.27
CA GLU A 68 28.33 -23.05 -0.90
C GLU A 68 28.86 -22.32 -2.15
N ALA A 69 29.00 -20.98 -2.11
CA ALA A 69 29.43 -20.19 -3.28
C ALA A 69 30.94 -19.90 -3.33
N ARG A 70 31.76 -20.46 -2.43
CA ARG A 70 33.22 -20.25 -2.41
C ARG A 70 33.99 -21.56 -2.35
N ALA A 71 33.86 -22.38 -3.38
CA ALA A 71 34.92 -23.33 -3.73
C ALA A 71 35.76 -22.70 -4.87
N PRO A 72 37.03 -22.31 -4.65
CA PRO A 72 37.94 -22.09 -5.76
C PRO A 72 38.23 -23.46 -6.38
N GLN A 73 37.82 -23.64 -7.64
CA GLN A 73 38.20 -24.82 -8.43
C GLN A 73 39.69 -24.66 -8.84
N PRO A 74 40.48 -25.76 -8.80
CA PRO A 74 41.90 -25.77 -9.18
C PRO A 74 42.13 -25.57 -10.69
#